data_AF-A0A960JDN1-F1
#
_entry.id   AF-A0A960JDN1-F1
#
_cell.length_a   1.000
_cell.length_b   1.000
_cell.length_c   1.000
_cell.angle_alpha   90.00
_cell.angle_beta   90.00
_cell.angle_gamma   90.00
#
_symmetry.space_group_name_H-M   'P 1'
#
loop_
_entity.id
_entity.type
_entity.pdbx_description
1 polymer ?
#
loop_
_entity_poly.entity_id
_entity_poly.type
_entity_poly.pdbx_seq_one_letter_code
_entity_poly.pdbx_strand_id
1 'polypeptide(L)'
;TYDDLGQDLRKGEARPVARALVRELVDRAEALFGQGMPLIEQVDRRLAIDLALFSRGGMLVLDKIRAQEYDVIGRRPKVGKLERVGLLLRVLAGSLVPGRRTAPQPAQERSR
;
A
#
# COMPACT_ATOMS: atom_id res chain seq x y z
N THR A 1 11.53 -2.14 -27.21
CA THR A 1 10.27 -2.69 -27.77
C THR A 1 9.53 -3.45 -26.69
N TYR A 2 8.22 -3.27 -26.54
CA TYR A 2 7.41 -3.95 -25.51
C TYR A 2 7.41 -5.49 -25.65
N ASP A 3 7.66 -6.04 -26.84
CA ASP A 3 7.82 -7.49 -27.06
C ASP A 3 9.01 -8.10 -26.30
N ASP A 4 10.10 -7.34 -26.14
CA ASP A 4 11.29 -7.79 -25.40
C ASP A 4 11.00 -7.89 -23.90
N LEU A 5 10.20 -6.96 -23.37
CA LEU A 5 9.75 -6.98 -21.97
C LEU A 5 8.92 -8.24 -21.67
N GLY A 6 8.00 -8.63 -22.55
CA GLY A 6 7.20 -9.84 -22.38
C GLY A 6 8.04 -11.12 -22.36
N GLN A 7 9.10 -11.19 -23.17
CA GLN A 7 10.05 -12.30 -23.19
C GLN A 7 10.93 -12.32 -21.91
N ASP A 8 11.36 -11.15 -21.45
CA ASP A 8 12.19 -11.00 -20.26
C ASP A 8 11.45 -11.41 -18.98
N LEU A 9 10.17 -11.04 -18.85
CA LEU A 9 9.31 -11.46 -17.74
C LEU A 9 9.19 -13.00 -17.67
N ARG A 10 9.10 -13.68 -18.82
CA ARG A 10 8.99 -15.15 -18.90
C ARG A 10 10.29 -15.86 -18.52
N LYS A 11 11.44 -15.22 -18.74
CA LYS A 11 12.76 -15.76 -18.38
C LYS A 11 13.13 -15.56 -16.91
N GLY A 12 12.33 -14.80 -16.16
CA GLY A 12 12.59 -14.55 -14.74
C GLY A 12 13.69 -13.51 -14.49
N GLU A 13 14.06 -12.71 -15.49
CA GLU A 13 15.15 -11.75 -15.38
C GLU A 13 14.62 -10.35 -15.04
N ALA A 14 15.00 -9.82 -13.87
CA ALA A 14 14.69 -8.44 -13.49
C ALA A 14 15.63 -7.44 -14.17
N ARG A 15 15.49 -7.30 -15.48
CA ARG A 15 16.27 -6.36 -16.28
C ARG A 15 15.96 -4.90 -15.92
N PRO A 16 16.85 -3.95 -16.25
CA PRO A 16 16.67 -2.53 -15.90
C PRO A 16 15.32 -1.94 -16.31
N VAL A 17 14.79 -2.33 -17.48
CA VAL A 17 13.47 -1.88 -17.97
C VAL A 17 12.33 -2.38 -17.07
N ALA A 18 12.35 -3.65 -16.67
CA ALA A 18 11.34 -4.19 -15.77
C ALA A 18 11.40 -3.53 -14.39
N ARG A 19 12.60 -3.28 -13.86
CA ARG A 19 12.78 -2.55 -12.59
C ARG A 19 12.27 -1.12 -12.65
N ALA A 20 12.49 -0.42 -13.77
CA ALA A 20 11.97 0.92 -14.00
C ALA A 20 10.44 0.96 -14.02
N LEU A 21 9.79 -0.02 -14.69
CA LEU A 21 8.35 -0.16 -14.67
C LEU A 21 7.81 -0.43 -13.26
N VAL A 22 8.44 -1.35 -12.52
CA VAL A 22 8.06 -1.66 -11.13
C VAL A 22 8.20 -0.43 -10.25
N ARG A 23 9.24 0.39 -10.43
CA ARG A 23 9.39 1.67 -9.72
C ARG A 23 8.21 2.59 -9.95
N GLU A 24 7.82 2.81 -11.20
CA GLU A 24 6.66 3.65 -11.55
C GLU A 24 5.35 3.12 -10.93
N LEU A 25 5.18 1.80 -10.90
CA LEU A 25 4.03 1.16 -10.25
C LEU A 25 4.04 1.32 -8.73
N VAL A 26 5.21 1.19 -8.10
CA VAL A 26 5.39 1.40 -6.66
C VAL A 26 5.04 2.83 -6.27
N ASP A 27 5.51 3.82 -7.04
CA ASP A 27 5.26 5.23 -6.76
C ASP A 27 3.76 5.57 -6.91
N ARG A 28 3.09 5.02 -7.94
CA ARG A 28 1.64 5.12 -8.10
C ARG A 28 0.87 4.47 -6.95
N ALA A 29 1.27 3.27 -6.55
CA ALA A 29 0.61 2.54 -5.48
C ALA A 29 0.75 3.28 -4.14
N GLU A 30 1.92 3.83 -3.83
CA GLU A 30 2.14 4.65 -2.65
C GLU A 30 1.26 5.89 -2.64
N ALA A 31 1.17 6.60 -3.78
CA ALA A 31 0.29 7.76 -3.90
C ALA A 31 -1.18 7.39 -3.63
N LEU A 32 -1.65 6.24 -4.13
CA LEU A 32 -3.01 5.75 -3.89
C LEU A 32 -3.24 5.36 -2.43
N PHE A 33 -2.29 4.69 -1.78
CA PHE A 33 -2.37 4.41 -0.33
C PHE A 33 -2.40 5.71 0.48
N GLY A 34 -1.60 6.71 0.11
CA GLY A 34 -1.60 8.03 0.74
C GLY A 34 -2.95 8.75 0.61
N GLN A 35 -3.59 8.67 -0.54
CA GLN A 35 -4.93 9.21 -0.76
C GLN A 35 -6.03 8.45 0.01
N GLY A 36 -5.89 7.13 0.14
CA GLY A 36 -6.88 6.28 0.82
C GLY A 36 -6.79 6.33 2.35
N MET A 37 -5.61 6.59 2.92
CA MET A 37 -5.39 6.53 4.37
C MET A 37 -6.33 7.45 5.19
N PRO A 38 -6.60 8.71 4.78
CA PRO A 38 -7.54 9.59 5.51
C PRO A 38 -8.99 9.10 5.49
N LEU A 39 -9.38 8.28 4.50
CA LEU A 39 -10.75 7.75 4.41
C LEU A 39 -11.06 6.73 5.52
N ILE A 40 -10.01 6.12 6.09
CA ILE A 40 -10.13 5.13 7.18
C ILE A 40 -10.74 5.76 8.44
N GLU A 41 -10.56 7.07 8.64
CA GLU A 41 -11.13 7.80 9.78
C GLU A 41 -12.64 8.04 9.64
N GLN A 42 -13.22 7.77 8.47
CA GLN A 42 -14.64 8.00 8.17
C GLN A 42 -15.52 6.77 8.37
N VAL A 43 -14.93 5.61 8.66
CA VAL A 43 -15.65 4.35 8.86
C VAL A 43 -15.70 3.96 10.34
N ASP A 44 -16.51 2.96 10.68
CA ASP A 44 -16.57 2.45 12.04
C ASP A 44 -15.22 1.87 12.49
N ARG A 45 -14.99 1.85 13.80
CA ARG A 45 -13.70 1.47 14.38
C ARG A 45 -13.23 0.06 13.99
N ARG A 46 -14.14 -0.89 13.82
CA ARG A 46 -13.76 -2.27 13.49
C ARG A 46 -13.26 -2.33 12.05
N LEU A 47 -14.02 -1.76 11.12
CA LEU A 47 -13.60 -1.67 9.72
C LEU A 47 -12.34 -0.81 9.54
N ALA A 48 -12.21 0.26 10.32
CA ALA A 48 -11.03 1.12 10.29
C ALA A 48 -9.73 0.35 10.61
N ILE A 49 -9.78 -0.58 11.58
CA ILE A 49 -8.64 -1.43 11.93
C ILE A 49 -8.25 -2.33 10.75
N ASP A 50 -9.23 -2.99 10.13
CA ASP A 50 -8.98 -3.90 9.01
C ASP A 50 -8.38 -3.15 7.80
N LEU A 51 -8.94 -1.99 7.47
CA LEU A 51 -8.41 -1.13 6.40
C LEU A 51 -7.03 -0.58 6.73
N ALA A 52 -6.77 -0.18 7.98
CA ALA A 52 -5.45 0.29 8.40
C ALA A 52 -4.39 -0.81 8.31
N LEU A 53 -4.72 -2.04 8.69
CA LEU A 53 -3.85 -3.20 8.55
C LEU A 53 -3.56 -3.51 7.08
N PHE A 54 -4.59 -3.49 6.23
CA PHE A 54 -4.44 -3.71 4.79
C PHE A 54 -3.52 -2.65 4.17
N SER A 55 -3.85 -1.37 4.35
CA SER A 55 -3.13 -0.26 3.72
C SER A 55 -1.67 -0.19 4.18
N ARG A 56 -1.43 -0.30 5.48
CA ARG A 56 -0.06 -0.27 6.01
C ARG A 56 0.73 -1.55 5.69
N GLY A 57 0.05 -2.68 5.57
CA GLY A 57 0.65 -3.93 5.08
C GLY A 57 1.11 -3.80 3.63
N GLY A 58 0.31 -3.16 2.77
CA GLY A 58 0.67 -2.82 1.40
C GLY A 58 1.89 -1.90 1.33
N MET A 59 1.88 -0.80 2.10
CA MET A 59 3.02 0.14 2.19
C MET A 59 4.32 -0.56 2.59
N LEU A 60 4.27 -1.48 3.56
CA LEU A 60 5.43 -2.26 3.99
C LEU A 60 5.96 -3.17 2.86
N VAL A 61 5.08 -3.71 2.02
CA VAL A 61 5.51 -4.46 0.82
C VAL A 61 6.20 -3.53 -0.18
N LEU A 62 5.70 -2.31 -0.39
CA LEU A 62 6.35 -1.33 -1.25
C LEU A 62 7.77 -1.00 -0.75
N ASP A 63 7.95 -0.84 0.55
CA ASP A 63 9.27 -0.64 1.16
C ASP A 63 10.21 -1.84 0.94
N LYS A 64 9.69 -3.06 1.00
CA LYS A 64 10.46 -4.27 0.66
C LYS A 64 10.87 -4.31 -0.80
N ILE A 65 9.99 -3.87 -1.71
CA ILE A 65 10.30 -3.79 -3.15
C ILE A 65 11.43 -2.77 -3.38
N ARG A 66 11.38 -1.61 -2.71
CA ARG A 66 12.46 -0.60 -2.77
C ARG A 66 13.78 -1.14 -2.25
N ALA A 67 13.76 -1.81 -1.09
CA ALA A 67 14.96 -2.37 -0.46
C ALA A 67 15.65 -3.47 -1.28
N GLN A 68 14.95 -4.06 -2.26
CA GLN A 68 15.52 -5.01 -3.20
C GLN A 68 15.73 -4.42 -4.61
N GLU A 69 15.89 -3.09 -4.70
CA GLU A 69 16.14 -2.37 -5.96
C GLU A 69 15.09 -2.67 -7.05
N TYR A 70 13.83 -2.81 -6.64
CA TYR A 70 12.68 -3.08 -7.52
C TYR A 70 12.74 -4.43 -8.25
N ASP A 71 13.61 -5.35 -7.83
CA ASP A 71 13.72 -6.69 -8.38
C ASP A 71 12.64 -7.61 -7.80
N VAL A 72 11.45 -7.62 -8.39
CA VAL A 72 10.33 -8.50 -7.97
C VAL A 72 10.27 -9.83 -8.72
N ILE A 73 10.98 -9.93 -9.85
CA ILE A 73 10.94 -11.10 -10.75
C ILE A 73 11.97 -12.14 -10.28
N GLY A 74 13.20 -11.70 -9.95
CA GLY A 74 14.26 -12.58 -9.46
C GLY A 74 14.10 -12.91 -7.98
N ARG A 75 13.50 -12.02 -7.18
CA ARG A 75 13.28 -12.24 -5.75
C ARG A 75 11.93 -11.74 -5.26
N ARG A 76 11.17 -12.64 -4.63
CA ARG A 76 9.90 -12.27 -3.99
C ARG A 76 10.15 -11.37 -2.77
N PRO A 77 9.51 -10.20 -2.69
CA PRO A 77 9.53 -9.37 -1.48
C PRO A 77 8.76 -10.09 -0.38
N LYS A 78 9.43 -10.40 0.73
CA LYS A 78 8.83 -11.11 1.87
C LYS A 78 8.79 -10.19 3.08
N VAL A 79 7.59 -10.01 3.62
CA VAL A 79 7.39 -9.40 4.94
C VAL A 79 7.61 -10.47 6.00
N GLY A 80 8.54 -10.24 6.91
CA GLY A 80 8.88 -11.15 8.01
C GLY A 80 7.79 -11.20 9.08
N LYS A 81 7.84 -12.22 9.94
CA LYS A 81 6.87 -12.41 11.03
C LYS A 81 6.88 -11.24 12.03
N LEU A 82 8.07 -10.77 12.42
CA LEU A 82 8.23 -9.66 13.37
C LEU A 82 7.66 -8.35 12.83
N GLU A 83 7.79 -8.10 11.52
CA GLU A 83 7.28 -6.88 10.89
C GLU A 83 5.76 -6.88 10.85
N ARG A 84 5.14 -8.04 10.59
CA ARG A 84 3.68 -8.21 10.68
C ARG A 84 3.17 -7.96 12.10
N VAL A 85 3.89 -8.48 13.11
CA VAL A 85 3.54 -8.27 14.52
C VAL A 85 3.69 -6.80 14.91
N GLY A 86 4.80 -6.16 14.55
CA GLY A 86 5.02 -4.73 14.80
C GLY A 86 3.97 -3.86 14.12
N LEU A 87 3.55 -4.22 12.91
CA LEU A 87 2.46 -3.54 12.22
C LEU A 87 1.13 -3.67 12.97
N LEU A 88 0.77 -4.89 13.37
CA LEU A 88 -0.45 -5.15 14.12
C LEU A 88 -0.48 -4.35 15.43
N LEU A 89 0.61 -4.39 16.20
CA LEU A 89 0.73 -3.66 17.46
C LEU A 89 0.55 -2.15 17.24
N ARG A 90 1.15 -1.58 16.18
CA ARG A 90 1.04 -0.15 15.88
C ARG A 90 -0.39 0.26 15.51
N VAL A 91 -1.10 -0.55 14.72
CA VAL A 91 -2.49 -0.26 14.36
C VAL A 91 -3.40 -0.38 15.57
N LEU A 92 -3.25 -1.43 16.38
CA LEU A 92 -4.04 -1.62 17.58
C LEU A 92 -3.80 -0.50 18.60
N ALA A 93 -2.54 -0.10 18.83
CA ALA A 93 -2.20 1.04 19.70
C ALA A 93 -2.86 2.35 19.24
N GLY A 94 -2.87 2.64 17.94
CA GLY A 94 -3.55 3.82 17.39
C GLY A 94 -5.08 3.76 17.54
N SER A 95 -5.67 2.57 17.41
CA SER A 95 -7.12 2.39 17.58
C SER A 95 -7.61 2.53 19.02
N LEU A 96 -6.73 2.47 20.03
CA LEU A 96 -7.07 2.65 21.44
C LEU A 96 -7.24 4.13 21.80
N VAL A 97 -6.82 5.05 20.94
CA VAL A 97 -7.07 6.49 21.09
C VAL A 97 -8.54 6.76 20.71
N PRO A 98 -9.38 7.24 21.64
CA PRO A 98 -10.76 7.60 21.31
C PRO A 98 -10.75 8.85 20.43
N GLY A 99 -11.03 8.71 19.13
CA GLY A 99 -10.95 9.80 18.15
C GLY A 99 -12.25 10.01 17.37
N ARG A 100 -12.97 11.06 17.78
CA ARG A 100 -13.93 11.91 17.06
C ARG A 100 -14.73 11.27 15.91
N ARG A 101 -16.03 11.09 16.15
CA ARG A 101 -17.04 10.99 15.09
C ARG A 101 -17.04 12.31 14.32
N THR A 102 -16.38 12.38 13.19
CA THR A 102 -16.68 13.41 12.20
C THR A 102 -17.94 12.95 11.50
N ALA A 103 -19.06 13.60 11.81
CA ALA A 103 -20.33 13.34 11.14
C ALA A 103 -20.16 13.50 9.62
N PRO A 104 -20.84 12.70 8.79
CA PRO A 104 -20.89 12.93 7.36
C PRO A 104 -21.30 14.39 7.11
N GLN A 105 -20.46 15.17 6.42
CA GLN A 105 -20.90 16.48 5.92
C GLN A 105 -22.09 16.20 4.99
N PRO A 106 -23.29 16.77 5.26
CA PRO A 106 -24.39 16.64 4.32
C PRO A 106 -23.90 17.21 3.00
N ALA A 107 -24.00 16.40 1.95
CA ALA A 107 -23.72 16.80 0.59
C ALA A 107 -24.43 18.13 0.37
N GLN A 108 -23.64 19.20 0.18
CA GLN A 108 -24.18 20.50 -0.17
C GLN A 108 -24.92 20.32 -1.48
N GLU A 109 -26.24 20.32 -1.34
CA GLU A 109 -27.24 20.38 -2.37
C GLU A 109 -26.79 21.45 -3.37
N ARG A 110 -26.35 20.98 -4.56
CA ARG A 110 -26.10 21.85 -5.71
C ARG A 110 -27.45 22.45 -6.14
N SER A 111 -27.90 23.46 -5.42
CA SER A 111 -28.73 24.51 -5.97
C SER A 111 -27.82 25.48 -6.70
N ARG A 112 -27.66 25.25 -8.01
CA ARG A 112 -27.66 26.24 -9.10
C ARG A 112 -27.14 25.62 -10.39
#